data_AF-A0A401Q5E8-F1
#
_entry.id   AF-A0A401Q5E8-F1
#
_cell.length_a   1.000
_cell.length_b   1.000
_cell.length_c   1.000
_cell.angle_alpha   90.00
_cell.angle_beta   90.00
_cell.angle_gamma   90.00
#
_symmetry.space_group_name_H-M   'P 1'
#
loop_
_entity.id
_entity.type
_entity.pdbx_description
1 polymer ?
#
loop_
_entity_poly.entity_id
_entity_poly.type
_entity_poly.pdbx_seq_one_letter_code
_entity_poly.pdbx_strand_id
1 'polypeptide(L)'
;MIVAMWCIDVLARCCGKTECGAIGSGLCVFARYRITDSFLYRYSLNGYPYKFHHGDWFGGKSVGLVILNIKDLVVHVYVTHLHAEYCREKDDYLPHRLLQAWELGQFIRHTGKTADVTVLGGDLNMHPCDLGNRLLQCYTGMKDSFIETEKFEGCEDGCTLLSQNCFASVSDPQSFPSGIRIDYVLYKGSRGFPVKCEHLTTTSGTAPGKNIPYSDHEAVCATLSVQKEKAAFSEVRHGEETDPQLVDILNEARAELKIGIHGAERVRYSSGRMAILGLILLLLEVVIAIIPLVTTTAENSFPKVSFYILGMVAFAVALLAGILYVFHTIEVKMLQGTEDQMRNAIQALQERLSR
;
A
#
# COMPACT_ATOMS: atom_id res chain seq x y z
N MET A 1 -9.57 1.02 -24.88
CA MET A 1 -8.23 1.25 -24.31
C MET A 1 -8.39 2.20 -23.14
N ILE A 2 -8.19 1.67 -21.94
CA ILE A 2 -8.03 2.44 -20.70
C ILE A 2 -6.53 2.39 -20.45
N VAL A 3 -5.87 3.54 -20.31
CA VAL A 3 -4.44 3.59 -20.03
C VAL A 3 -4.30 4.09 -18.60
N ALA A 4 -3.96 3.18 -17.69
CA ALA A 4 -3.46 3.57 -16.38
C ALA A 4 -1.96 3.85 -16.54
N MET A 5 -1.52 5.05 -16.20
CA MET A 5 -0.10 5.40 -16.17
C MET A 5 0.29 5.66 -14.72
N TRP A 6 1.33 4.96 -14.27
CA TRP A 6 2.00 5.20 -13.01
C TRP A 6 3.06 6.26 -13.27
N CYS A 7 2.92 7.44 -12.67
CA CYS A 7 3.86 8.51 -12.89
C CYS A 7 4.26 9.09 -11.55
N ILE A 8 5.55 8.99 -11.22
CA ILE A 8 6.18 9.93 -10.29
C ILE A 8 6.11 11.30 -10.99
N ASP A 9 5.14 12.10 -10.58
CA ASP A 9 4.93 13.51 -10.92
C ASP A 9 5.20 13.93 -12.38
N VAL A 10 4.15 13.91 -13.20
CA VAL A 10 4.01 14.87 -14.31
C VAL A 10 2.60 15.47 -14.29
N LEU A 11 2.52 16.71 -13.81
CA LEU A 11 1.48 17.73 -13.98
C LEU A 11 0.32 17.36 -14.92
N ALA A 12 -0.79 16.86 -14.38
CA ALA A 12 -2.06 16.77 -15.08
C ALA A 12 -2.79 18.12 -15.07
N ARG A 13 -2.56 18.96 -16.10
CA ARG A 13 -3.55 19.97 -16.50
C ARG A 13 -4.64 19.25 -17.28
N CYS A 14 -5.69 18.76 -16.61
CA CYS A 14 -7.07 18.65 -17.12
C CYS A 14 -8.05 17.84 -16.24
N CYS A 15 -7.64 17.24 -15.11
CA CYS A 15 -8.58 16.64 -14.16
C CYS A 15 -8.21 17.06 -12.74
N GLY A 16 -9.23 17.34 -11.91
CA GLY A 16 -9.10 17.97 -10.60
C GLY A 16 -8.01 17.35 -9.73
N LYS A 17 -7.13 18.20 -9.20
CA LYS A 17 -6.13 17.83 -8.20
C LYS A 17 -6.84 17.21 -6.99
N THR A 18 -6.62 15.93 -6.73
CA THR A 18 -6.85 15.31 -5.42
C THR A 18 -5.50 15.26 -4.71
N GLU A 19 -5.18 16.30 -3.93
CA GLU A 19 -3.92 16.36 -3.19
C GLU A 19 -3.94 15.32 -2.05
N CYS A 20 -3.09 14.29 -2.16
CA CYS A 20 -2.93 13.23 -1.17
C CYS A 20 -1.43 13.05 -0.88
N GLY A 21 -0.97 13.48 0.29
CA GLY A 21 0.46 13.46 0.66
C GLY A 21 1.16 14.80 0.45
N ALA A 22 2.45 14.88 0.80
CA ALA A 22 3.25 16.10 0.62
C ALA A 22 3.63 16.34 -0.85
N ILE A 23 3.72 15.27 -1.64
CA ILE A 23 4.12 15.27 -3.05
C ILE A 23 2.98 14.78 -3.98
N GLY A 24 1.93 14.17 -3.43
CA GLY A 24 0.88 13.52 -4.21
C GLY A 24 1.12 12.01 -4.35
N SER A 25 0.05 11.24 -4.57
CA SER A 25 0.12 9.76 -4.58
C SER A 25 0.75 9.13 -5.83
N GLY A 26 1.08 9.93 -6.84
CA GLY A 26 1.64 9.44 -8.12
C GLY A 26 0.65 8.66 -8.98
N LEU A 27 -0.64 8.71 -8.66
CA LEU A 27 -1.70 7.99 -9.38
C LEU A 27 -2.37 8.86 -10.43
N CYS A 28 -2.51 8.34 -11.65
CA CYS A 28 -3.22 9.01 -12.73
C CYS A 28 -3.99 8.01 -13.61
N VAL A 29 -5.15 8.43 -14.12
CA VAL A 29 -5.96 7.63 -15.05
C VAL A 29 -6.23 8.44 -16.31
N PHE A 30 -5.91 7.84 -17.46
CA PHE A 30 -6.29 8.35 -18.77
C PHE A 30 -7.35 7.44 -19.40
N ALA A 31 -8.50 8.03 -19.74
CA ALA A 31 -9.61 7.30 -20.32
C ALA A 31 -10.05 7.93 -21.64
N ARG A 32 -10.22 7.09 -22.67
CA ARG A 32 -10.91 7.49 -23.91
C ARG A 32 -12.40 7.72 -23.69
N TYR A 33 -12.99 6.99 -22.74
CA TYR A 33 -14.40 7.10 -22.37
C TYR A 33 -14.58 8.16 -21.28
N ARG A 34 -15.78 8.73 -21.18
CA ARG A 34 -16.09 9.74 -20.19
C ARG A 34 -16.05 9.13 -18.77
N ILE A 35 -15.25 9.74 -17.91
CA ILE A 35 -15.28 9.50 -16.46
C ILE A 35 -16.54 10.14 -15.91
N THR A 36 -17.39 9.34 -15.27
CA THR A 36 -18.65 9.78 -14.66
C THR A 36 -18.49 10.13 -13.19
N ASP A 37 -17.61 9.45 -12.50
CA ASP A 37 -17.28 9.71 -11.10
C ASP A 37 -15.82 9.32 -10.80
N SER A 38 -15.25 9.90 -9.74
CA SER A 38 -13.90 9.61 -9.26
C SER A 38 -13.81 9.73 -7.75
N PHE A 39 -13.15 8.78 -7.09
CA PHE A 39 -12.96 8.76 -5.65
C PHE A 39 -11.54 8.33 -5.28
N LEU A 40 -10.88 9.02 -4.35
CA LEU A 40 -9.54 8.69 -3.88
C LEU A 40 -9.59 8.30 -2.40
N TYR A 41 -9.04 7.14 -2.06
CA TYR A 41 -8.91 6.64 -0.69
C TYR A 41 -7.43 6.49 -0.32
N ARG A 42 -6.98 7.25 0.68
CA ARG A 42 -5.62 7.16 1.23
C ARG A 42 -5.54 6.02 2.24
N TYR A 43 -4.52 5.18 2.12
CA TYR A 43 -4.30 4.10 3.08
C TYR A 43 -3.93 4.61 4.46
N SER A 44 -4.27 3.81 5.48
CA SER A 44 -4.10 4.22 6.89
C SER A 44 -2.64 4.24 7.35
N LEU A 45 -1.75 3.44 6.73
CA LEU A 45 -0.31 3.43 7.01
C LEU A 45 0.52 3.45 5.73
N ASN A 46 1.55 4.30 5.69
CA ASN A 46 2.39 4.57 4.51
C ASN A 46 3.90 4.59 4.82
N GLY A 47 4.37 3.77 5.76
CA GLY A 47 5.81 3.67 6.07
C GLY A 47 6.27 4.61 7.18
N TYR A 48 7.58 4.83 7.29
CA TYR A 48 8.20 5.52 8.43
C TYR A 48 8.74 6.91 8.08
N PRO A 49 8.32 8.00 8.74
CA PRO A 49 8.75 9.37 8.43
C PRO A 49 10.25 9.60 8.61
N TYR A 50 10.87 8.87 9.53
CA TYR A 50 12.29 9.01 9.87
C TYR A 50 13.21 8.22 8.93
N LYS A 51 12.66 7.35 8.07
CA LYS A 51 13.43 6.65 7.02
C LYS A 51 13.36 7.47 5.73
N PHE A 52 14.04 8.61 5.69
CA PHE A 52 13.99 9.57 4.58
C PHE A 52 14.34 8.98 3.21
N HIS A 53 15.19 7.95 3.17
CA HIS A 53 15.53 7.23 1.94
C HIS A 53 14.40 6.33 1.41
N HIS A 54 13.31 6.17 2.16
CA HIS A 54 12.13 5.39 1.80
C HIS A 54 10.97 6.35 1.48
N GLY A 55 10.76 6.63 0.19
CA GLY A 55 9.91 7.73 -0.28
C GLY A 55 8.41 7.55 -0.04
N ASP A 56 7.93 6.33 0.25
CA ASP A 56 6.51 5.98 0.35
C ASP A 56 5.73 6.84 1.35
N TRP A 57 6.37 7.24 2.44
CA TRP A 57 5.73 8.07 3.47
C TRP A 57 5.34 9.45 2.95
N PHE A 58 6.14 10.03 2.06
CA PHE A 58 5.91 11.35 1.49
C PHE A 58 4.89 11.33 0.34
N GLY A 59 4.81 10.21 -0.39
CA GLY A 59 3.89 10.02 -1.50
C GLY A 59 2.44 9.83 -1.05
N GLY A 60 2.18 9.30 0.14
CA GLY A 60 0.81 9.07 0.61
C GLY A 60 0.05 8.05 -0.26
N LYS A 61 0.50 6.79 -0.20
CA LYS A 61 -0.09 5.68 -0.98
C LYS A 61 -1.60 5.58 -0.78
N SER A 62 -2.28 5.26 -1.87
CA SER A 62 -3.74 5.35 -1.98
C SER A 62 -4.28 4.43 -3.07
N VAL A 63 -5.59 4.26 -3.12
CA VAL A 63 -6.32 3.70 -4.26
C VAL A 63 -7.26 4.77 -4.83
N GLY A 64 -7.20 4.97 -6.14
CA GLY A 64 -8.16 5.75 -6.90
C GLY A 64 -9.20 4.85 -7.55
N LEU A 65 -10.47 5.23 -7.49
CA LEU A 65 -11.59 4.66 -8.24
C LEU A 65 -12.02 5.69 -9.28
N VAL A 66 -12.19 5.26 -10.53
CA VAL A 66 -12.92 6.01 -11.56
C VAL A 66 -14.03 5.14 -12.13
N ILE A 67 -15.20 5.74 -12.34
CA ILE A 67 -16.35 5.07 -12.94
C ILE A 67 -16.42 5.51 -14.41
N LEU A 68 -16.52 4.52 -15.30
CA LEU A 68 -16.60 4.71 -16.74
C LEU A 68 -17.87 4.07 -17.28
N ASN A 69 -18.56 4.78 -18.17
CA ASN A 69 -19.64 4.20 -18.96
C ASN A 69 -19.10 3.84 -20.35
N ILE A 70 -18.97 2.53 -20.61
CA ILE A 70 -18.47 1.99 -21.88
C ILE A 70 -19.63 1.32 -22.59
N LYS A 71 -20.25 2.03 -23.54
CA LYS A 71 -21.52 1.62 -24.15
C LYS A 71 -22.58 1.42 -23.05
N ASP A 72 -23.15 0.22 -22.92
CA ASP A 72 -24.15 -0.13 -21.92
C ASP A 72 -23.54 -0.79 -20.66
N LEU A 73 -22.22 -0.68 -20.46
CA LEU A 73 -21.51 -1.26 -19.31
C LEU A 73 -21.04 -0.16 -18.35
N VAL A 74 -21.28 -0.38 -17.06
CA VAL A 74 -20.68 0.38 -15.97
C VAL A 74 -19.39 -0.31 -15.53
N VAL A 75 -18.26 0.34 -15.78
CA VAL A 75 -16.92 -0.20 -15.47
C VAL A 75 -16.30 0.61 -14.35
N HIS A 76 -16.00 -0.05 -13.24
CA HIS A 76 -15.23 0.53 -12.13
C HIS A 76 -13.77 0.18 -12.33
N VAL A 77 -12.92 1.20 -12.50
CA VAL A 77 -11.47 1.03 -12.61
C VAL A 77 -10.81 1.55 -11.35
N TYR A 78 -10.06 0.68 -10.70
CA TYR A 78 -9.25 0.97 -9.54
C TYR A 78 -7.79 1.09 -9.98
N VAL A 79 -7.09 2.11 -9.47
CA VAL A 79 -5.65 2.27 -9.64
C VAL A 79 -4.99 2.41 -8.28
N THR A 80 -3.90 1.69 -8.05
CA THR A 80 -3.17 1.76 -6.78
C THR A 80 -1.68 1.57 -6.96
N HIS A 81 -0.92 2.08 -6.02
CA HIS A 81 0.49 1.80 -5.86
C HIS A 81 0.68 1.49 -4.37
N LEU A 82 0.96 0.22 -4.04
CA LEU A 82 1.16 -0.19 -2.65
C LEU A 82 2.56 0.23 -2.16
N HIS A 83 2.81 0.09 -0.86
CA HIS A 83 4.10 0.42 -0.26
C HIS A 83 5.20 -0.43 -0.91
N ALA A 84 6.37 0.15 -1.17
CA ALA A 84 7.49 -0.57 -1.78
C ALA A 84 8.10 -1.62 -0.85
N GLU A 85 8.60 -2.71 -1.45
CA GLU A 85 9.49 -3.66 -0.79
C GLU A 85 10.94 -3.20 -0.96
N TYR A 86 11.56 -2.76 0.12
CA TYR A 86 12.94 -2.25 0.08
C TYR A 86 14.00 -3.33 0.29
N CYS A 87 13.65 -4.44 0.94
CA CYS A 87 14.55 -5.55 1.24
C CYS A 87 13.73 -6.80 1.50
N ARG A 88 13.86 -7.82 0.65
CA ARG A 88 13.09 -9.06 0.75
C ARG A 88 13.49 -9.94 1.93
N GLU A 89 14.79 -9.99 2.25
CA GLU A 89 15.29 -10.77 3.40
C GLU A 89 14.87 -10.16 4.75
N LYS A 90 14.74 -8.82 4.80
CA LYS A 90 14.39 -8.07 6.00
C LYS A 90 13.35 -7.01 5.68
N ASP A 91 12.13 -7.48 5.52
CA ASP A 91 11.02 -6.62 5.15
C ASP A 91 10.28 -6.06 6.37
N ASP A 92 10.75 -4.91 6.85
CA ASP A 92 10.07 -4.16 7.91
C ASP A 92 8.67 -3.66 7.49
N TYR A 93 8.33 -3.69 6.19
CA TYR A 93 7.10 -3.11 5.64
C TYR A 93 6.06 -4.14 5.23
N LEU A 94 6.30 -5.44 5.44
CA LEU A 94 5.29 -6.48 5.18
C LEU A 94 3.96 -6.17 5.89
N PRO A 95 3.94 -5.80 7.19
CA PRO A 95 2.67 -5.47 7.86
C PRO A 95 1.96 -4.27 7.24
N HIS A 96 2.72 -3.30 6.71
CA HIS A 96 2.16 -2.14 6.01
C HIS A 96 1.54 -2.56 4.67
N ARG A 97 2.24 -3.38 3.86
CA ARG A 97 1.71 -3.89 2.60
C ARG A 97 0.47 -4.76 2.82
N LEU A 98 0.46 -5.61 3.86
CA LEU A 98 -0.71 -6.42 4.22
C LEU A 98 -1.91 -5.56 4.64
N LEU A 99 -1.68 -4.51 5.44
CA LEU A 99 -2.74 -3.57 5.79
C LEU A 99 -3.31 -2.88 4.55
N GLN A 100 -2.45 -2.40 3.64
CA GLN A 100 -2.91 -1.73 2.43
C GLN A 100 -3.63 -2.68 1.48
N ALA A 101 -3.17 -3.92 1.34
CA ALA A 101 -3.85 -4.96 0.55
C ALA A 101 -5.24 -5.30 1.12
N TRP A 102 -5.35 -5.36 2.45
CA TRP A 102 -6.63 -5.53 3.13
C TRP A 102 -7.60 -4.36 2.89
N GLU A 103 -7.12 -3.12 3.08
CA GLU A 103 -7.90 -1.92 2.83
C GLU A 103 -8.33 -1.82 1.35
N LEU A 104 -7.43 -2.15 0.41
CA LEU A 104 -7.72 -2.21 -1.02
C LEU A 104 -8.82 -3.23 -1.33
N GLY A 105 -8.70 -4.44 -0.80
CA GLY A 105 -9.70 -5.49 -0.99
C GLY A 105 -11.07 -5.08 -0.44
N GLN A 106 -11.10 -4.49 0.76
CA GLN A 106 -12.33 -3.93 1.34
C GLN A 106 -12.92 -2.82 0.47
N PHE A 107 -12.09 -1.88 0.03
CA PHE A 107 -12.50 -0.77 -0.81
C PHE A 107 -13.16 -1.27 -2.11
N ILE A 108 -12.52 -2.20 -2.82
CA ILE A 108 -13.04 -2.81 -4.05
C ILE A 108 -14.38 -3.50 -3.79
N ARG A 109 -14.48 -4.31 -2.72
CA ARG A 109 -15.71 -5.05 -2.39
C ARG A 109 -16.88 -4.14 -2.01
N HIS A 110 -16.61 -3.04 -1.33
CA HIS A 110 -17.64 -2.11 -0.89
C HIS A 110 -18.11 -1.16 -1.99
N THR A 111 -17.21 -0.73 -2.87
CA THR A 111 -17.51 0.25 -3.94
C THR A 111 -17.80 -0.40 -5.30
N GLY A 112 -17.43 -1.66 -5.52
CA GLY A 112 -17.62 -2.37 -6.80
C GLY A 112 -18.99 -3.03 -7.00
N LYS A 113 -19.90 -2.98 -6.03
CA LYS A 113 -21.18 -3.72 -6.06
C LYS A 113 -22.12 -3.33 -7.20
N THR A 114 -21.98 -2.11 -7.71
CA THR A 114 -22.81 -1.55 -8.80
C THR A 114 -22.15 -1.67 -10.17
N ALA A 115 -20.93 -2.21 -10.24
CA ALA A 115 -20.19 -2.32 -11.49
C ALA A 115 -20.61 -3.58 -12.25
N ASP A 116 -20.78 -3.45 -13.56
CA ASP A 116 -20.89 -4.62 -14.44
C ASP A 116 -19.53 -5.33 -14.54
N VAL A 117 -18.45 -4.53 -14.57
CA VAL A 117 -17.05 -4.99 -14.62
C VAL A 117 -16.19 -4.16 -13.67
N THR A 118 -15.36 -4.84 -12.89
CA THR A 118 -14.34 -4.22 -12.02
C THR A 118 -12.96 -4.57 -12.55
N VAL A 119 -12.08 -3.56 -12.67
CA VAL A 119 -10.69 -3.71 -13.09
C VAL A 119 -9.80 -3.02 -12.07
N LEU A 120 -8.73 -3.67 -11.62
CA LEU A 120 -7.68 -3.08 -10.80
C LEU A 120 -6.40 -3.08 -11.61
N GLY A 121 -5.84 -1.91 -11.88
CA GLY A 121 -4.45 -1.76 -12.30
C GLY A 121 -3.61 -1.34 -11.09
N GLY A 122 -2.36 -1.80 -10.99
CA GLY A 122 -1.48 -1.30 -9.94
C GLY A 122 -0.11 -1.94 -9.88
N ASP A 123 0.85 -1.17 -9.38
CA ASP A 123 2.05 -1.72 -8.76
C ASP A 123 1.68 -2.15 -7.33
N LEU A 124 1.59 -3.46 -7.12
CA LEU A 124 1.26 -4.03 -5.83
C LEU A 124 2.49 -4.24 -4.95
N ASN A 125 3.71 -4.02 -5.46
CA ASN A 125 4.99 -4.24 -4.76
C ASN A 125 5.07 -5.60 -4.06
N MET A 126 4.46 -6.61 -4.68
CA MET A 126 4.36 -7.97 -4.17
C MET A 126 4.38 -8.95 -5.34
N HIS A 127 5.20 -9.99 -5.23
CA HIS A 127 5.23 -11.11 -6.16
C HIS A 127 3.91 -11.91 -6.11
N PRO A 128 3.53 -12.67 -7.16
CA PRO A 128 2.27 -13.42 -7.18
C PRO A 128 2.07 -14.37 -6.00
N CYS A 129 3.14 -14.97 -5.49
CA CYS A 129 3.08 -15.89 -4.36
C CYS A 129 3.07 -15.19 -2.98
N ASP A 130 3.36 -13.89 -2.93
CA ASP A 130 3.45 -13.16 -1.67
C ASP A 130 2.05 -13.01 -1.04
N LEU A 131 2.04 -12.99 0.29
CA LEU A 131 0.83 -13.09 1.10
C LEU A 131 -0.21 -12.00 0.80
N GLY A 132 0.20 -10.75 0.62
CA GLY A 132 -0.75 -9.67 0.35
C GLY A 132 -1.41 -9.77 -1.02
N ASN A 133 -0.73 -10.34 -2.02
CA ASN A 133 -1.32 -10.56 -3.35
C ASN A 133 -2.32 -11.73 -3.32
N ARG A 134 -1.95 -12.85 -2.68
CA ARG A 134 -2.88 -13.98 -2.42
C ARG A 134 -4.11 -13.51 -1.65
N LEU A 135 -3.92 -12.72 -0.59
CA LEU A 135 -4.99 -12.12 0.21
C LEU A 135 -5.92 -11.27 -0.66
N LEU A 136 -5.38 -10.35 -1.45
CA LEU A 136 -6.17 -9.46 -2.30
C LEU A 136 -7.01 -10.24 -3.31
N GLN A 137 -6.40 -11.19 -4.03
CA GLN A 137 -7.08 -11.98 -5.06
C GLN A 137 -8.17 -12.88 -4.46
N CYS A 138 -7.85 -13.67 -3.43
CA CYS A 138 -8.84 -14.54 -2.77
C CYS A 138 -9.96 -13.73 -2.10
N TYR A 139 -9.66 -12.59 -1.48
CA TYR A 139 -10.67 -11.78 -0.79
C TYR A 139 -11.64 -11.07 -1.75
N THR A 140 -11.13 -10.59 -2.89
CA THR A 140 -11.94 -9.87 -3.88
C THR A 140 -12.57 -10.81 -4.92
N GLY A 141 -12.00 -11.99 -5.13
CA GLY A 141 -12.32 -12.90 -6.23
C GLY A 141 -11.97 -12.32 -7.60
N MET A 142 -11.03 -11.37 -7.66
CA MET A 142 -10.51 -10.85 -8.91
C MET A 142 -9.50 -11.81 -9.50
N LYS A 143 -9.53 -11.95 -10.83
CA LYS A 143 -8.66 -12.81 -11.59
C LYS A 143 -7.44 -12.05 -12.09
N ASP A 144 -6.29 -12.71 -12.11
CA ASP A 144 -5.05 -12.18 -12.67
C ASP A 144 -5.04 -12.31 -14.19
N SER A 145 -4.93 -11.19 -14.92
CA SER A 145 -4.86 -11.22 -16.39
C SER A 145 -3.68 -12.03 -16.92
N PHE A 146 -2.56 -12.09 -16.20
CA PHE A 146 -1.40 -12.86 -16.64
C PHE A 146 -1.66 -14.36 -16.59
N ILE A 147 -2.37 -14.83 -15.55
CA ILE A 147 -2.69 -16.25 -15.40
C ILE A 147 -3.82 -16.66 -16.35
N GLU A 148 -4.79 -15.77 -16.60
CA GLU A 148 -5.98 -16.08 -17.40
C GLU A 148 -5.82 -15.84 -18.90
N THR A 149 -4.75 -15.15 -19.34
CA THR A 149 -4.59 -14.81 -20.76
C THR A 149 -4.31 -16.04 -21.61
N GLU A 150 -4.95 -16.14 -22.78
CA GLU A 150 -4.63 -17.17 -23.76
C GLU A 150 -3.35 -16.87 -24.54
N LYS A 151 -3.04 -15.58 -24.68
CA LYS A 151 -1.88 -15.11 -25.44
C LYS A 151 -1.13 -14.05 -24.65
N PHE A 152 0.14 -14.32 -24.36
CA PHE A 152 1.04 -13.41 -23.68
C PHE A 152 2.23 -13.03 -24.59
N GLU A 153 2.54 -11.74 -24.67
CA GLU A 153 3.75 -11.22 -25.32
C GLU A 153 4.49 -10.29 -24.35
N GLY A 154 5.66 -10.71 -23.88
CA GLY A 154 6.41 -9.95 -22.87
C GLY A 154 7.58 -10.72 -22.31
N CYS A 155 8.12 -10.23 -21.20
CA CYS A 155 9.18 -10.92 -20.47
C CYS A 155 8.68 -12.21 -19.81
N GLU A 156 9.57 -13.18 -19.67
CA GLU A 156 9.28 -14.47 -19.01
C GLU A 156 8.67 -14.25 -17.62
N ASP A 157 7.75 -15.13 -17.23
CA ASP A 157 6.96 -15.05 -15.99
C ASP A 157 6.16 -13.75 -15.77
N GLY A 158 6.05 -12.91 -16.81
CA GLY A 158 5.36 -11.63 -16.76
C GLY A 158 6.09 -10.60 -15.92
N CYS A 159 7.40 -10.74 -15.71
CA CYS A 159 8.19 -9.82 -14.90
C CYS A 159 8.08 -8.39 -15.42
N THR A 160 7.93 -7.46 -14.49
CA THR A 160 7.74 -6.03 -14.78
C THR A 160 8.89 -5.20 -14.25
N LEU A 161 9.54 -5.62 -13.16
CA LEU A 161 10.81 -5.07 -12.70
C LEU A 161 11.94 -6.01 -13.13
N LEU A 162 12.58 -5.70 -14.26
CA LEU A 162 13.54 -6.57 -14.93
C LEU A 162 14.96 -6.40 -14.39
N SER A 163 15.70 -7.50 -14.23
CA SER A 163 17.10 -7.46 -13.75
C SER A 163 18.07 -6.78 -14.73
N GLN A 164 17.76 -6.82 -16.03
CA GLN A 164 18.52 -6.15 -17.09
C GLN A 164 18.20 -4.66 -17.25
N ASN A 165 17.19 -4.13 -16.56
CA ASN A 165 16.81 -2.74 -16.67
C ASN A 165 17.80 -1.86 -15.88
N CYS A 166 18.39 -0.86 -16.53
CA CYS A 166 19.43 -0.03 -15.93
C CYS A 166 18.92 0.96 -14.86
N PHE A 167 17.60 1.14 -14.73
CA PHE A 167 16.99 1.91 -13.66
C PHE A 167 16.47 1.02 -12.52
N ALA A 168 16.32 -0.29 -12.74
CA ALA A 168 15.78 -1.21 -11.75
C ALA A 168 16.85 -1.68 -10.76
N SER A 169 16.41 -1.95 -9.53
CA SER A 169 17.20 -2.65 -8.52
C SER A 169 16.40 -3.85 -8.03
N VAL A 170 16.78 -5.05 -8.46
CA VAL A 170 16.18 -6.30 -7.98
C VAL A 170 16.89 -6.68 -6.68
N SER A 171 16.15 -6.67 -5.57
CA SER A 171 16.72 -6.90 -4.24
C SER A 171 17.20 -8.34 -3.99
N ASP A 172 16.63 -9.31 -4.70
CA ASP A 172 16.95 -10.74 -4.58
C ASP A 172 17.17 -11.38 -5.97
N PRO A 173 18.32 -11.12 -6.61
CA PRO A 173 18.60 -11.64 -7.95
C PRO A 173 18.86 -13.16 -7.97
N GLN A 174 19.07 -13.81 -6.81
CA GLN A 174 19.24 -15.26 -6.74
C GLN A 174 17.91 -15.97 -6.93
N SER A 175 16.85 -15.50 -6.25
CA SER A 175 15.50 -16.04 -6.41
C SER A 175 14.82 -15.55 -7.70
N PHE A 176 15.21 -14.36 -8.19
CA PHE A 176 14.58 -13.70 -9.33
C PHE A 176 15.60 -13.28 -10.41
N PRO A 177 16.25 -14.25 -11.10
CA PRO A 177 17.31 -13.95 -12.05
C PRO A 177 16.83 -13.10 -13.24
N SER A 178 15.58 -13.29 -13.67
CA SER A 178 14.96 -12.55 -14.79
C SER A 178 14.20 -11.28 -14.35
N GLY A 179 14.14 -11.01 -13.05
CA GLY A 179 13.32 -9.95 -12.47
C GLY A 179 12.07 -10.47 -11.75
N ILE A 180 11.23 -9.54 -11.30
CA ILE A 180 10.06 -9.81 -10.45
C ILE A 180 8.79 -9.21 -11.07
N ARG A 181 7.66 -9.91 -10.94
CA ARG A 181 6.34 -9.42 -11.35
C ARG A 181 5.64 -8.72 -10.19
N ILE A 182 5.48 -7.40 -10.30
CA ILE A 182 4.86 -6.58 -9.25
C ILE A 182 3.76 -5.64 -9.78
N ASP A 183 3.62 -5.51 -11.10
CA ASP A 183 2.56 -4.75 -11.74
C ASP A 183 1.46 -5.68 -12.28
N TYR A 184 0.21 -5.34 -12.00
CA TYR A 184 -0.94 -6.22 -12.27
C TYR A 184 -2.09 -5.49 -12.94
N VAL A 185 -2.82 -6.25 -13.77
CA VAL A 185 -4.19 -5.92 -14.17
C VAL A 185 -5.09 -7.06 -13.69
N LEU A 186 -5.76 -6.86 -12.56
CA LEU A 186 -6.75 -7.80 -12.05
C LEU A 186 -8.14 -7.40 -12.54
N TYR A 187 -9.03 -8.36 -12.74
CA TYR A 187 -10.39 -8.07 -13.20
C TYR A 187 -11.44 -9.02 -12.63
N LYS A 188 -12.70 -8.55 -12.60
CA LYS A 188 -13.86 -9.33 -12.19
C LYS A 188 -15.10 -8.87 -12.95
N GLY A 189 -15.83 -9.82 -13.51
CA GLY A 189 -17.17 -9.60 -14.05
C GLY A 189 -18.24 -9.79 -12.97
N SER A 190 -19.29 -8.98 -13.03
CA SER A 190 -20.52 -9.24 -12.27
C SER A 190 -21.35 -10.35 -12.94
N ARG A 191 -22.44 -10.75 -12.29
CA ARG A 191 -23.33 -11.78 -12.81
C ARG A 191 -23.97 -11.32 -14.12
N GLY A 192 -23.86 -12.13 -15.17
CA GLY A 192 -24.36 -11.82 -16.52
C GLY A 192 -23.37 -11.06 -17.41
N PHE A 193 -22.19 -10.72 -16.86
CA PHE A 193 -21.10 -10.07 -17.58
C PHE A 193 -19.79 -10.85 -17.43
N PRO A 194 -19.72 -12.12 -17.89
CA PRO A 194 -18.47 -12.85 -17.87
C PRO A 194 -17.38 -12.10 -18.65
N VAL A 195 -16.21 -12.01 -18.04
CA VAL A 195 -15.04 -11.33 -18.59
C VAL A 195 -13.94 -12.35 -18.82
N LYS A 196 -13.26 -12.24 -19.96
CA LYS A 196 -12.10 -13.05 -20.33
C LYS A 196 -10.93 -12.14 -20.70
N CYS A 197 -9.72 -12.51 -20.31
CA CYS A 197 -8.51 -11.88 -20.82
C CYS A 197 -8.12 -12.54 -22.16
N GLU A 198 -8.26 -11.82 -23.26
CA GLU A 198 -7.91 -12.35 -24.60
C GLU A 198 -6.41 -12.26 -24.85
N HIS A 199 -5.78 -11.18 -24.38
CA HIS A 199 -4.39 -10.89 -24.63
C HIS A 199 -3.80 -10.03 -23.53
N LEU A 200 -2.58 -10.35 -23.12
CA LEU A 200 -1.77 -9.53 -22.22
C LEU A 200 -0.42 -9.26 -22.88
N THR A 201 0.03 -8.02 -22.80
CA THR A 201 1.39 -7.65 -23.21
C THR A 201 2.10 -6.86 -22.12
N THR A 202 3.41 -7.00 -22.06
CA THR A 202 4.27 -6.02 -21.39
C THR A 202 4.97 -5.17 -22.43
N THR A 203 5.40 -3.96 -22.06
CA THR A 203 6.41 -3.28 -22.88
C THR A 203 7.67 -4.14 -22.95
N SER A 204 8.43 -3.94 -24.02
CA SER A 204 9.75 -4.52 -24.15
C SER A 204 10.75 -3.40 -24.48
N GLY A 205 11.67 -3.16 -23.55
CA GLY A 205 12.88 -2.40 -23.83
C GLY A 205 12.70 -0.90 -23.89
N THR A 206 13.24 -0.29 -24.95
CA THR A 206 13.70 1.10 -24.92
C THR A 206 12.73 2.08 -25.59
N ALA A 207 12.74 3.33 -25.12
CA ALA A 207 11.94 4.40 -25.71
C ALA A 207 12.28 4.59 -27.21
N PRO A 208 11.34 5.03 -28.06
CA PRO A 208 11.51 5.01 -29.51
C PRO A 208 12.65 5.95 -29.90
N GLY A 209 13.62 5.43 -30.65
CA GLY A 209 14.82 6.18 -31.03
C GLY A 209 15.85 6.35 -29.91
N LYS A 210 15.72 5.64 -28.78
CA LYS A 210 16.71 5.63 -27.69
C LYS A 210 17.05 4.20 -27.28
N ASN A 211 18.21 4.03 -26.65
CA ASN A 211 18.65 2.78 -26.02
C ASN A 211 18.47 2.81 -24.49
N ILE A 212 17.45 3.54 -24.00
CA ILE A 212 17.10 3.60 -22.58
C ILE A 212 15.63 3.19 -22.39
N PRO A 213 15.29 2.43 -21.34
CA PRO A 213 13.91 2.07 -21.04
C PRO A 213 13.09 3.29 -20.63
N TYR A 214 11.76 3.16 -20.66
CA TYR A 214 10.84 4.24 -20.26
C TYR A 214 10.83 4.47 -18.74
N SER A 215 10.95 3.39 -17.98
CA SER A 215 11.01 3.34 -16.52
C SER A 215 11.89 2.16 -16.11
N ASP A 216 12.17 2.04 -14.83
CA ASP A 216 12.58 0.81 -14.15
C ASP A 216 11.56 -0.33 -14.25
N HIS A 217 10.27 -0.02 -14.40
CA HIS A 217 9.18 -0.97 -14.64
C HIS A 217 8.77 -1.06 -16.12
N GLU A 218 8.36 -2.25 -16.54
CA GLU A 218 7.65 -2.48 -17.79
C GLU A 218 6.14 -2.23 -17.61
N ALA A 219 5.51 -1.57 -18.58
CA ALA A 219 4.08 -1.33 -18.55
C ALA A 219 3.30 -2.59 -18.91
N VAL A 220 2.20 -2.84 -18.20
CA VAL A 220 1.31 -3.98 -18.44
C VAL A 220 0.05 -3.53 -19.19
N CYS A 221 -0.30 -4.23 -20.26
CA CYS A 221 -1.47 -3.94 -21.08
C CYS A 221 -2.34 -5.19 -21.26
N ALA A 222 -3.55 -5.18 -20.71
CA ALA A 222 -4.52 -6.27 -20.85
C ALA A 222 -5.67 -5.90 -21.80
N THR A 223 -6.05 -6.84 -22.66
CA THR A 223 -7.26 -6.75 -23.50
C THR A 223 -8.32 -7.68 -22.93
N LEU A 224 -9.35 -7.08 -22.34
CA LEU A 224 -10.47 -7.81 -21.73
C LEU A 224 -11.66 -7.83 -22.69
N SER A 225 -12.23 -9.02 -22.87
CA SER A 225 -13.48 -9.25 -23.60
C SER A 225 -14.61 -9.46 -22.59
N VAL A 226 -15.69 -8.71 -22.76
CA VAL A 226 -16.87 -8.79 -21.89
C VAL A 226 -18.03 -9.30 -22.72
N GLN A 227 -18.61 -10.42 -22.31
CA GLN A 227 -19.81 -10.95 -22.94
C GLN A 227 -21.03 -10.61 -22.08
N LYS A 228 -22.18 -10.41 -22.72
CA LYS A 228 -23.44 -10.18 -22.02
C LYS A 228 -24.32 -11.42 -22.16
N GLU A 229 -24.55 -12.12 -21.05
CA GLU A 229 -25.43 -13.28 -21.05
C GLU A 229 -26.88 -12.83 -21.23
N LYS A 230 -27.61 -13.49 -22.15
CA LYS A 230 -29.05 -13.28 -22.29
C LYS A 230 -29.74 -13.98 -21.11
N ALA A 231 -30.14 -13.18 -20.12
CA ALA A 231 -30.96 -13.49 -18.96
C ALA A 231 -31.57 -14.91 -18.89
N ALA A 232 -30.98 -15.78 -18.08
CA ALA A 232 -31.76 -16.65 -17.20
C ALA A 232 -31.74 -15.98 -15.81
N PHE A 233 -32.69 -15.06 -15.59
CA PHE A 233 -32.96 -14.50 -14.26
C PHE A 233 -33.55 -15.61 -13.38
N SER A 234 -32.70 -16.49 -12.88
CA SER A 234 -33.01 -17.23 -11.65
C SER A 234 -32.57 -16.35 -10.48
N GLU A 235 -33.55 -15.90 -9.68
CA GLU A 235 -33.40 -15.18 -8.41
C GLU A 235 -32.65 -15.98 -7.32
N VAL A 236 -31.75 -16.88 -7.69
CA VAL A 236 -30.82 -17.47 -6.72
C VAL A 236 -29.81 -16.39 -6.39
N ARG A 237 -29.95 -15.79 -5.21
CA ARG A 237 -28.86 -15.10 -4.52
C ARG A 237 -27.78 -16.14 -4.25
N HIS A 238 -26.95 -16.45 -5.24
CA HIS A 238 -25.71 -17.16 -4.97
C HIS A 238 -24.89 -16.21 -4.10
N GLY A 239 -24.77 -16.56 -2.81
CA GLY A 239 -23.77 -15.95 -1.96
C GLY A 239 -22.41 -16.10 -2.63
N GLU A 240 -21.53 -15.12 -2.43
CA GLU A 240 -20.14 -15.25 -2.85
C GLU A 240 -19.64 -16.64 -2.44
N GLU A 241 -19.24 -17.42 -3.43
CA GLU A 241 -18.70 -18.76 -3.23
C GLU A 241 -17.53 -18.61 -2.24
N THR A 242 -17.69 -19.24 -1.08
CA THR A 242 -16.79 -18.99 0.04
C THR A 242 -15.57 -19.86 -0.15
N ASP A 243 -14.47 -19.26 -0.59
CA ASP A 243 -13.19 -19.95 -0.78
C ASP A 243 -12.63 -20.42 0.58
N PRO A 244 -12.52 -21.73 0.83
CA PRO A 244 -11.95 -22.24 2.08
C PRO A 244 -10.51 -21.76 2.31
N GLN A 245 -9.73 -21.52 1.24
CA GLN A 245 -8.34 -21.07 1.33
C GLN A 245 -8.23 -19.66 1.92
N LEU A 246 -9.28 -18.84 1.81
CA LEU A 246 -9.30 -17.49 2.35
C LEU A 246 -9.15 -17.49 3.87
N VAL A 247 -9.68 -18.50 4.58
CA VAL A 247 -9.54 -18.61 6.04
C VAL A 247 -8.06 -18.80 6.42
N ASP A 248 -7.34 -19.65 5.70
CA ASP A 248 -5.93 -19.93 5.94
C ASP A 248 -5.07 -18.70 5.63
N ILE A 249 -5.32 -18.05 4.49
CA ILE A 249 -4.62 -16.81 4.09
C ILE A 249 -4.85 -15.69 5.11
N LEU A 250 -6.08 -15.55 5.63
CA LEU A 250 -6.36 -14.55 6.67
C LEU A 250 -5.66 -14.87 7.99
N ASN A 251 -5.55 -16.15 8.37
CA ASN A 251 -4.79 -16.53 9.56
C ASN A 251 -3.30 -16.25 9.40
N GLU A 252 -2.73 -16.54 8.23
CA GLU A 252 -1.35 -16.21 7.87
C GLU A 252 -1.12 -14.69 7.93
N ALA A 253 -1.98 -13.90 7.30
CA ALA A 253 -1.89 -12.44 7.31
C ALA A 253 -1.98 -11.85 8.73
N ARG A 254 -2.86 -12.40 9.57
CA ARG A 254 -2.96 -12.00 10.98
C ARG A 254 -1.71 -12.33 11.78
N ALA A 255 -1.03 -13.45 11.50
CA ALA A 255 0.21 -13.80 12.17
C ALA A 255 1.29 -12.76 11.86
N GLU A 256 1.45 -12.38 10.59
CA GLU A 256 2.39 -11.33 10.16
C GLU A 256 2.04 -9.95 10.72
N LEU A 257 0.76 -9.58 10.74
CA LEU A 257 0.32 -8.33 11.38
C LEU A 257 0.64 -8.32 12.87
N LYS A 258 0.49 -9.45 13.57
CA LYS A 258 0.89 -9.55 14.98
C LYS A 258 2.39 -9.35 15.16
N ILE A 259 3.24 -9.90 14.28
CA ILE A 259 4.68 -9.64 14.33
C ILE A 259 4.95 -8.14 14.20
N GLY A 260 4.30 -7.47 13.24
CA GLY A 260 4.35 -6.02 13.07
C GLY A 260 3.91 -5.23 14.31
N ILE A 261 2.78 -5.62 14.92
CA ILE A 261 2.26 -5.00 16.15
C ILE A 261 3.29 -5.07 17.28
N HIS A 262 3.85 -6.26 17.55
CA HIS A 262 4.84 -6.42 18.62
C HIS A 262 6.12 -5.61 18.33
N GLY A 263 6.53 -5.51 17.06
CA GLY A 263 7.63 -4.66 16.63
C GLY A 263 7.37 -3.18 16.94
N ALA A 264 6.22 -2.66 16.51
CA ALA A 264 5.81 -1.28 16.74
C ALA A 264 5.62 -0.97 18.24
N GLU A 265 5.07 -1.91 19.03
CA GLU A 265 4.94 -1.78 20.48
C GLU A 265 6.29 -1.66 21.19
N ARG A 266 7.30 -2.42 20.76
CA ARG A 266 8.64 -2.34 21.32
C ARG A 266 9.25 -0.95 21.10
N VAL A 267 9.13 -0.42 19.89
CA VAL A 267 9.67 0.92 19.57
C VAL A 267 8.87 2.00 20.28
N ARG A 268 7.53 1.89 20.34
CA ARG A 268 6.65 2.77 21.11
C ARG A 268 7.05 2.81 22.59
N TYR A 269 7.24 1.65 23.22
CA TYR A 269 7.63 1.56 24.63
C TYR A 269 9.01 2.18 24.89
N SER A 270 9.99 1.84 24.05
CA SER A 270 11.34 2.41 24.14
C SER A 270 11.32 3.94 23.99
N SER A 271 10.62 4.43 22.95
CA SER A 271 10.49 5.87 22.69
C SER A 271 9.77 6.61 23.82
N GLY A 272 8.71 6.01 24.37
CA GLY A 272 8.00 6.58 25.52
C GLY A 272 8.90 6.70 26.76
N ARG A 273 9.71 5.68 27.06
CA ARG A 273 10.69 5.74 28.15
C ARG A 273 11.74 6.82 27.93
N MET A 274 12.26 6.94 26.71
CA MET A 274 13.23 7.98 26.35
C MET A 274 12.64 9.38 26.46
N ALA A 275 11.38 9.56 26.05
CA ALA A 275 10.67 10.84 26.20
C ALA A 275 10.50 11.22 27.68
N ILE A 276 10.07 10.27 28.53
CA ILE A 276 9.94 10.50 29.98
C ILE A 276 11.29 10.83 30.61
N LEU A 277 12.35 10.10 30.27
CA LEU A 277 13.69 10.38 30.79
C LEU A 277 14.18 11.77 30.38
N GLY A 278 13.97 12.16 29.11
CA GLY A 278 14.28 13.50 28.62
C GLY A 278 13.52 14.59 29.39
N LEU A 279 12.22 14.38 29.68
CA LEU A 279 11.42 15.30 30.49
C LEU A 279 11.91 15.39 31.94
N ILE A 280 12.32 14.28 32.56
CA ILE A 280 12.89 14.26 33.91
C ILE A 280 14.20 15.06 33.94
N LEU A 281 15.06 14.90 32.93
CA LEU A 281 16.32 15.65 32.82
C LEU A 281 16.06 17.16 32.68
N LEU A 282 15.10 17.56 31.84
CA LEU A 282 14.70 18.97 31.72
C LEU A 282 14.14 19.53 33.04
N LEU A 283 13.34 18.74 33.76
CA LEU A 283 12.82 19.16 35.06
C LEU A 283 13.95 19.33 36.08
N LEU A 284 14.91 18.41 36.11
CA LEU A 284 16.08 18.50 36.98
C LEU A 284 16.91 19.75 36.68
N GLU A 285 17.09 20.09 35.40
CA GLU A 285 17.76 21.31 35.01
C GLU A 285 17.02 22.56 35.50
N VAL A 286 15.70 22.63 35.30
CA VAL A 286 14.89 23.75 35.83
C VAL A 286 15.06 23.88 37.34
N VAL A 287 15.06 22.77 38.08
CA VAL A 287 15.31 22.77 39.53
C VAL A 287 16.71 23.32 39.84
N ILE A 288 17.76 22.85 39.16
CA ILE A 288 19.13 23.33 39.35
C ILE A 288 19.26 24.83 39.04
N ALA A 289 18.60 25.31 37.99
CA ALA A 289 18.60 26.73 37.61
C ALA A 289 17.93 27.63 38.66
N ILE A 290 16.99 27.10 39.44
CA ILE A 290 16.30 27.83 40.51
C ILE A 290 17.16 27.92 41.78
N ILE A 291 18.07 26.97 42.04
CA ILE A 291 18.88 26.93 43.28
C ILE A 291 19.60 28.26 43.55
N PRO A 292 20.37 28.86 42.61
CA PRO A 292 21.06 30.12 42.83
C PRO A 292 20.12 31.32 43.08
N LEU A 293 18.86 31.24 42.63
CA LEU A 293 17.85 32.27 42.89
C LEU A 293 17.32 32.21 44.33
N VAL A 294 17.36 31.03 44.95
CA VAL A 294 16.84 30.77 46.31
C VAL A 294 17.94 30.81 47.36
N THR A 295 19.18 30.44 47.01
CA THR A 295 20.32 30.41 47.94
C THR A 295 21.19 31.65 47.80
N THR A 296 21.40 32.41 48.89
CA THR A 296 22.31 33.58 48.96
C THR A 296 23.80 33.16 49.03
N THR A 297 24.23 32.26 48.15
CA THR A 297 25.61 31.75 48.10
C THR A 297 26.42 32.52 47.05
N ALA A 298 27.65 32.89 47.40
CA ALA A 298 28.58 33.60 46.52
C ALA A 298 28.81 32.86 45.19
N GLU A 299 28.88 33.62 44.10
CA GLU A 299 29.01 33.14 42.72
C GLU A 299 30.28 32.29 42.51
N ASN A 300 30.15 30.98 42.63
CA ASN A 300 31.03 30.08 41.89
C ASN A 300 30.63 30.14 40.41
N SER A 301 31.60 30.11 39.50
CA SER A 301 31.39 30.13 38.05
C SER A 301 30.58 28.91 37.58
N PHE A 302 29.25 29.01 37.65
CA PHE A 302 28.34 27.98 37.16
C PHE A 302 28.60 27.78 35.65
N PRO A 303 28.76 26.53 35.16
CA PRO A 303 29.07 26.27 33.76
C PRO A 303 27.83 26.45 32.87
N LYS A 304 27.43 27.71 32.66
CA LYS A 304 26.22 28.12 31.94
C LYS A 304 26.14 27.50 30.54
N VAL A 305 27.25 27.46 29.81
CA VAL A 305 27.29 26.92 28.44
C VAL A 305 26.98 25.43 28.44
N SER A 306 27.64 24.63 29.28
CA SER A 306 27.40 23.19 29.37
C SER A 306 25.98 22.87 29.82
N PHE A 307 25.44 23.68 30.74
CA PHE A 307 24.07 23.55 31.21
C PHE A 307 23.04 23.82 30.10
N TYR A 308 23.19 24.89 29.32
CA TYR A 308 22.29 25.15 28.19
C TYR A 308 22.41 24.10 27.08
N ILE A 309 23.63 23.60 26.81
CA ILE A 309 23.82 22.50 25.85
C ILE A 309 23.08 21.25 26.31
N LEU A 310 23.21 20.88 27.59
CA LEU A 310 22.52 19.72 28.14
C LEU A 310 21.00 19.85 27.99
N GLY A 311 20.45 21.03 28.28
CA GLY A 311 19.00 21.27 28.15
C GLY A 311 18.50 21.25 26.72
N MET A 312 19.27 21.79 25.79
CA MET A 312 18.93 21.68 24.36
C MET A 312 18.94 20.22 23.90
N VAL A 313 19.92 19.43 24.36
CA VAL A 313 20.00 17.99 24.03
C VAL A 313 18.83 17.23 24.67
N ALA A 314 18.53 17.46 25.95
CA ALA A 314 17.41 16.83 26.64
C ALA A 314 16.07 17.17 26.00
N PHE A 315 15.87 18.43 25.58
CA PHE A 315 14.72 18.88 24.82
C PHE A 315 14.61 18.18 23.47
N ALA A 316 15.69 18.14 22.70
CA ALA A 316 15.70 17.46 21.40
C ALA A 316 15.37 15.97 21.53
N VAL A 317 15.95 15.28 22.53
CA VAL A 317 15.67 13.86 22.82
C VAL A 317 14.20 13.68 23.21
N ALA A 318 13.67 14.50 24.12
CA ALA A 318 12.27 14.40 24.54
C ALA A 318 11.31 14.64 23.37
N LEU A 319 11.59 15.64 22.52
CA LEU A 319 10.78 15.97 21.35
C LEU A 319 10.80 14.84 20.32
N LEU A 320 11.97 14.38 19.90
CA LEU A 320 12.11 13.31 18.90
C LEU A 320 11.51 12.00 19.40
N ALA A 321 11.79 11.62 20.64
CA ALA A 321 11.22 10.42 21.24
C ALA A 321 9.70 10.53 21.41
N GLY A 322 9.18 11.72 21.71
CA GLY A 322 7.74 12.00 21.74
C GLY A 322 7.07 11.86 20.38
N ILE A 323 7.69 12.37 19.31
CA ILE A 323 7.21 12.21 17.93
C ILE A 323 7.18 10.74 17.55
N LEU A 324 8.25 9.99 17.81
CA LEU A 324 8.31 8.54 17.56
C LEU A 324 7.25 7.79 18.36
N TYR A 325 7.04 8.14 19.63
CA TYR A 325 6.00 7.55 20.47
C TYR A 325 4.60 7.74 19.87
N VAL A 326 4.26 8.95 19.43
CA VAL A 326 2.96 9.23 18.80
C VAL A 326 2.81 8.44 17.50
N PHE A 327 3.84 8.45 16.66
CA PHE A 327 3.84 7.71 15.39
C PHE A 327 3.59 6.21 15.60
N HIS A 328 4.38 5.55 16.46
CA HIS A 328 4.22 4.13 16.72
C HIS A 328 2.94 3.80 17.51
N THR A 329 2.35 4.77 18.22
CA THR A 329 1.00 4.61 18.79
C THR A 329 -0.06 4.53 17.69
N ILE A 330 0.04 5.36 16.65
CA ILE A 330 -0.85 5.30 15.48
C ILE A 330 -0.63 3.98 14.73
N GLU A 331 0.61 3.60 14.48
CA GLU A 331 0.95 2.33 13.81
C GLU A 331 0.34 1.12 14.51
N VAL A 332 0.56 0.99 15.82
CA VAL A 332 -0.04 -0.08 16.64
C VAL A 332 -1.55 -0.09 16.51
N LYS A 333 -2.19 1.08 16.63
CA LYS A 333 -3.66 1.20 16.55
C LYS A 333 -4.20 0.76 15.18
N MET A 334 -3.54 1.15 14.09
CA MET A 334 -3.98 0.80 12.73
C MET A 334 -3.77 -0.69 12.44
N LEU A 335 -2.62 -1.25 12.83
CA LEU A 335 -2.35 -2.68 12.66
C LEU A 335 -3.31 -3.54 13.52
N GLN A 336 -3.58 -3.16 14.77
CA GLN A 336 -4.55 -3.83 15.63
C GLN A 336 -5.97 -3.77 15.04
N GLY A 337 -6.39 -2.60 14.56
CA GLY A 337 -7.69 -2.44 13.91
C GLY A 337 -7.85 -3.34 12.68
N THR A 338 -6.80 -3.48 11.87
CA THR A 338 -6.78 -4.40 10.72
C THR A 338 -6.84 -5.86 11.16
N GLU A 339 -6.09 -6.27 12.19
CA GLU A 339 -6.16 -7.63 12.75
C GLU A 339 -7.57 -7.97 13.25
N ASP A 340 -8.22 -7.03 13.94
CA ASP A 340 -9.58 -7.18 14.43
C ASP A 340 -10.58 -7.34 13.28
N GLN A 341 -10.42 -6.56 12.20
CA GLN A 341 -11.24 -6.68 10.99
C GLN A 341 -11.07 -8.04 10.31
N MET A 342 -9.83 -8.51 10.17
CA MET A 342 -9.55 -9.84 9.60
C MET A 342 -10.13 -10.95 10.48
N ARG A 343 -10.06 -10.83 11.80
CA ARG A 343 -10.67 -11.77 12.75
C ARG A 343 -12.19 -11.82 12.58
N ASN A 344 -12.84 -10.66 12.44
CA ASN A 344 -14.29 -10.60 12.19
C ASN A 344 -14.65 -11.24 10.85
N ALA A 345 -13.82 -11.04 9.81
CA ALA A 345 -14.02 -11.68 8.51
C ALA A 345 -13.88 -13.21 8.60
N ILE A 346 -12.89 -13.74 9.33
CA ILE A 346 -12.73 -15.18 9.55
C ILE A 346 -13.98 -15.76 10.23
N GLN A 347 -14.47 -15.13 11.30
CA GLN A 347 -15.67 -15.59 11.99
C GLN A 347 -16.88 -15.66 11.05
N ALA A 348 -17.11 -14.59 10.26
CA ALA A 348 -18.18 -14.56 9.28
C ALA A 348 -18.03 -15.62 8.18
N LEU A 349 -16.80 -15.92 7.75
CA LEU A 349 -16.52 -16.98 6.76
C LEU A 349 -16.77 -18.38 7.34
N GLN A 350 -16.31 -18.63 8.57
CA GLN A 350 -16.53 -19.90 9.25
C GLN A 350 -18.01 -20.17 9.50
N GLU A 351 -18.78 -19.15 9.90
CA GLU A 351 -20.23 -19.27 10.03
C GLU A 351 -20.91 -19.64 8.71
N ARG A 352 -20.45 -19.08 7.58
CA ARG A 352 -20.97 -19.41 6.24
C ARG A 352 -20.59 -20.81 5.80
N LEU A 353 -19.37 -21.26 6.09
CA LEU A 353 -18.90 -22.61 5.75
C LEU A 353 -19.54 -23.70 6.62
N SER A 354 -20.02 -23.34 7.81
CA SER A 354 -20.70 -24.25 8.74
C SER A 354 -22.19 -24.45 8.47
N ARG A 355 -22.77 -23.66 7.56
CA ARG A 355 -24.17 -23.76 7.11
C ARG A 355 -24.26 -24.56 5.83
#